data_AF-A0A0F9C4E2-F1
#
_entry.id   AF-A0A0F9C4E2-F1
#
_cell.length_a   1.000
_cell.length_b   1.000
_cell.length_c   1.000
_cell.angle_alpha   90.00
_cell.angle_beta   90.00
_cell.angle_gamma   90.00
#
_symmetry.space_group_name_H-M   'P 1'
#
loop_
_entity.id
_entity.type
_entity.pdbx_description
1 polymer ?
#
loop_
_entity_poly.entity_id
_entity_poly.type
_entity_poly.pdbx_seq_one_letter_code
_entity_poly.pdbx_strand_id
1 'polypeptide(L)'
;MRKGLSTPEEIVKLSEQRKADFGTQSNLDTKMVEQYLQKNRLSLYSPRDGGVVRGEEDVKAVGSGLIGFMINQDVSVLHGRPFASVLPLGSQEADRHASGKLEAWLNTAIWLSTNGAKVWDTVNLDLRMVGRAWSKVLPAPQFWADDELKELVDRLNVLVAEGVDEEKIDEQKEKIREYKRDNWPIVWRSVSFRDTWPIQDEKGLAEVVERAKMSRAEIEGRGFKLETTDKEIEVIHWANTTHVATVIAGKDGLGVGSFRVGKKESQYLQEPWEHGLGVNPYVFIEGDPVPDNDFGIHWISATYQMTGMVEAVDEVLSDFRTSYHRSTVT
;
A
#
# COMPACT_ATOMS: atom_id res chain seq x y z
N MET A 1 -16.06 12.61 -17.51
CA MET A 1 -16.42 11.35 -18.21
C MET A 1 -15.46 10.29 -17.67
N ARG A 2 -15.93 9.22 -17.01
CA ARG A 2 -15.03 8.21 -16.41
C ARG A 2 -14.24 7.56 -17.55
N LYS A 3 -12.91 7.66 -17.50
CA LYS A 3 -12.04 7.10 -18.53
C LYS A 3 -12.17 5.57 -18.50
N GLY A 4 -12.26 4.93 -19.66
CA GLY A 4 -12.26 3.47 -19.78
C GLY A 4 -10.89 2.88 -19.47
N LEU A 5 -10.59 1.72 -20.05
CA LEU A 5 -9.25 1.14 -20.02
C LEU A 5 -8.23 2.10 -20.67
N SER A 6 -7.20 2.51 -19.93
CA SER A 6 -6.09 3.33 -20.45
C SER A 6 -4.99 2.43 -21.01
N THR A 7 -4.29 2.85 -22.08
CA THR A 7 -3.21 2.05 -22.68
C THR A 7 -1.98 1.95 -21.77
N PRO A 8 -1.06 0.98 -22.00
CA PRO A 8 0.18 0.88 -21.23
C PRO A 8 1.00 2.19 -21.24
N GLU A 9 1.11 2.85 -22.39
CA GLU A 9 1.84 4.12 -22.55
C GLU A 9 1.18 5.25 -21.76
N GLU A 10 -0.16 5.31 -21.77
CA GLU A 10 -0.90 6.30 -20.98
C GLU A 10 -0.69 6.09 -19.48
N ILE A 11 -0.72 4.83 -19.02
CA ILE A 11 -0.48 4.47 -17.62
C ILE A 11 0.94 4.84 -17.19
N VAL A 12 1.95 4.54 -18.02
CA VAL A 12 3.35 4.91 -17.75
C VAL A 12 3.50 6.43 -17.70
N LYS A 13 2.96 7.16 -18.68
CA LYS A 13 3.00 8.63 -18.71
C LYS A 13 2.32 9.25 -17.49
N LEU A 14 1.16 8.71 -17.11
CA LEU A 14 0.42 9.15 -15.93
C LEU A 14 1.24 8.92 -14.65
N SER A 15 1.89 7.75 -14.55
CA SER A 15 2.78 7.44 -13.43
C SER A 15 3.96 8.41 -13.32
N GLU A 16 4.60 8.76 -14.43
CA GLU A 16 5.70 9.74 -14.47
C GLU A 16 5.23 11.14 -14.07
N GLN A 17 4.08 11.56 -14.59
CA GLN A 17 3.49 12.84 -14.21
C GLN A 17 3.19 12.89 -12.71
N ARG A 18 2.56 11.86 -12.14
CA ARG A 18 2.22 11.85 -10.70
C ARG A 18 3.44 11.82 -9.80
N LYS A 19 4.47 11.06 -10.19
CA LYS A 19 5.75 11.08 -9.47
C LYS A 19 6.38 12.48 -9.46
N ALA A 20 6.26 13.23 -10.55
CA ALA A 20 6.74 14.61 -10.62
C ALA A 20 5.86 15.56 -9.78
N ASP A 21 4.53 15.49 -9.93
CA ASP A 21 3.57 16.34 -9.22
C ASP A 21 3.72 16.22 -7.70
N PHE A 22 3.91 15.00 -7.20
CA PHE A 22 4.03 14.72 -5.77
C PHE A 22 5.48 14.67 -5.27
N GLY A 23 6.46 15.12 -6.06
CA GLY A 23 7.88 15.04 -5.71
C GLY A 23 8.21 15.71 -4.37
N THR A 24 7.62 16.88 -4.09
CA THR A 24 7.84 17.57 -2.80
C THR A 24 7.22 16.82 -1.63
N GLN A 25 6.00 16.29 -1.80
CA GLN A 25 5.37 15.43 -0.80
C GLN A 25 6.20 14.17 -0.53
N SER A 26 6.70 13.50 -1.57
CA SER A 26 7.55 12.30 -1.44
C SER A 26 8.85 12.59 -0.67
N ASN A 27 9.43 13.78 -0.82
CA ASN A 27 10.60 14.20 -0.05
C ASN A 27 10.25 14.38 1.43
N LEU A 28 9.10 15.01 1.74
CA LEU A 28 8.63 15.15 3.12
C LEU A 28 8.35 13.78 3.75
N ASP A 29 7.62 12.92 3.05
CA ASP A 29 7.32 11.56 3.50
C ASP A 29 8.60 10.77 3.81
N THR A 30 9.63 10.92 2.98
CA THR A 30 10.95 10.30 3.21
C THR A 30 11.59 10.84 4.47
N LYS A 31 11.62 12.16 4.65
CA LYS A 31 12.15 12.81 5.86
C LYS A 31 11.44 12.30 7.12
N MET A 32 10.11 12.20 7.10
CA MET A 32 9.33 11.72 8.24
C MET A 32 9.65 10.27 8.59
N VAL A 33 9.79 9.40 7.59
CA VAL A 33 10.19 8.01 7.81
C VAL A 33 11.62 7.93 8.37
N GLU A 34 12.53 8.76 7.89
CA GLU A 34 13.91 8.78 8.39
C GLU A 34 14.00 9.26 9.85
N GLN A 35 13.16 10.23 10.25
CA GLN A 35 13.03 10.63 11.65
C GLN A 35 12.47 9.50 12.52
N TYR A 36 11.42 8.81 12.05
CA TYR A 36 10.86 7.64 12.72
C TYR A 36 11.91 6.51 12.90
N LEU A 37 12.69 6.22 11.85
CA LEU A 37 13.74 5.20 11.85
C LEU A 37 15.06 5.65 12.50
N GLN A 38 15.14 6.89 13.01
CA GLN A 38 16.36 7.48 13.57
C GLN A 38 17.58 7.42 12.62
N LYS A 39 17.33 7.60 11.32
CA LYS A 39 18.36 7.67 10.28
C LYS A 39 18.92 9.08 10.09
N ASN A 40 18.20 10.11 10.55
CA ASN A 40 18.64 11.51 10.55
C ASN A 40 19.62 11.81 11.70
N ARG A 41 20.71 11.05 11.77
CA ARG A 41 21.77 11.28 12.76
C ARG A 41 22.64 12.42 12.24
N LEU A 42 22.53 13.60 12.87
CA LEU A 42 23.38 14.74 12.57
C LEU A 42 24.84 14.35 12.83
N SER A 43 25.66 14.24 11.79
CA SER A 43 27.09 13.97 11.97
C SER A 43 27.71 15.17 12.67
N LEU A 44 28.19 14.96 13.89
CA LEU A 44 28.96 15.97 14.59
C LEU A 44 30.33 16.09 13.93
N TYR A 45 30.72 17.32 13.61
CA TYR A 45 32.06 17.79 13.27
C TYR A 45 33.17 16.71 13.17
N SER A 46 33.54 16.30 11.96
CA SER A 46 34.91 15.81 11.71
C SER A 46 35.83 17.03 11.64
N PRO A 47 36.81 17.21 12.55
CA PRO A 47 37.73 18.33 12.44
C PRO A 47 38.54 18.16 11.14
N ARG A 48 38.31 19.03 10.17
CA ARG A 48 39.26 19.23 9.06
C ARG A 48 40.31 20.24 9.51
N ASP A 49 41.55 19.87 9.22
CA ASP A 49 42.80 20.61 9.33
C ASP A 49 43.50 20.61 10.70
N GLY A 50 44.42 19.64 10.85
CA GLY A 50 45.59 19.78 11.71
C GLY A 50 45.72 18.75 12.84
N GLY A 51 46.27 17.57 12.52
CA GLY A 51 46.88 16.68 13.52
C GLY A 51 45.96 15.57 14.04
N VAL A 52 45.89 14.47 13.28
CA VAL A 52 45.31 13.21 13.75
C VAL A 52 46.18 12.66 14.90
N VAL A 53 45.65 12.65 16.12
CA VAL A 53 46.11 11.73 17.16
C VAL A 53 45.18 10.53 17.15
N ARG A 54 45.77 9.37 16.84
CA ARG A 54 45.14 8.02 16.86
C ARG A 54 44.34 7.82 18.16
N GLY A 55 43.03 7.59 18.05
CA GLY A 55 42.23 7.03 19.16
C GLY A 55 40.77 7.48 19.27
N GLU A 56 40.31 8.50 18.55
CA GLU A 56 38.93 8.97 18.67
C GLU A 56 37.99 8.12 17.82
N GLU A 57 37.23 7.22 18.46
CA GLU A 57 35.99 6.70 17.85
C GLU A 57 35.14 7.90 17.44
N ASP A 58 34.77 7.99 16.15
CA ASP A 58 33.78 8.97 15.68
C ASP A 58 32.54 8.86 16.58
N VAL A 59 32.32 9.87 17.43
CA VAL A 59 31.21 9.88 18.39
C VAL A 59 29.92 9.88 17.56
N LYS A 60 29.24 8.73 17.55
CA LYS A 60 27.99 8.56 16.80
C LYS A 60 26.93 9.48 17.36
N ALA A 61 26.28 10.24 16.49
CA ALA A 61 25.14 11.07 16.85
C ALA A 61 24.04 10.25 17.55
N VAL A 62 23.32 10.91 18.44
CA VAL A 62 22.23 10.33 19.22
C VAL A 62 20.92 10.91 18.70
N GLY A 63 20.01 10.03 18.25
CA GLY A 63 18.61 10.39 18.04
C GLY A 63 17.84 10.12 19.32
N SER A 64 17.06 11.10 19.79
CA SER A 64 16.24 10.99 21.01
C SER A 64 15.15 9.92 20.90
N GLY A 65 14.72 9.61 19.67
CA GLY A 65 13.64 8.66 19.41
C GLY A 65 12.24 9.16 19.78
N LEU A 66 12.10 10.46 20.10
CA LEU A 66 10.82 11.06 20.50
C LEU A 66 9.73 10.88 19.45
N ILE A 67 10.06 11.06 18.17
CA ILE A 67 9.12 10.86 17.04
C ILE A 67 8.60 9.42 17.01
N GLY A 68 9.51 8.45 17.10
CA GLY A 68 9.15 7.03 17.13
C GLY A 68 8.27 6.68 18.32
N PHE A 69 8.57 7.22 19.50
CA PHE A 69 7.76 7.03 20.69
C PHE A 69 6.34 7.59 20.53
N MET A 70 6.21 8.83 20.06
CA MET A 70 4.90 9.48 19.87
C MET A 70 4.04 8.76 18.83
N ILE A 71 4.62 8.42 17.68
CA ILE A 71 3.91 7.67 16.64
C ILE A 71 3.45 6.31 17.19
N ASN A 72 4.32 5.58 17.89
CA ASN A 72 3.95 4.28 18.46
C ASN A 72 2.84 4.38 19.52
N GLN A 73 2.83 5.46 20.31
CA GLN A 73 1.76 5.71 21.28
C GLN A 73 0.42 5.96 20.56
N ASP A 74 0.41 6.81 19.53
CA ASP A 74 -0.78 7.10 18.73
C ASP A 74 -1.31 5.84 18.04
N VAL A 75 -0.42 5.07 17.39
CA VAL A 75 -0.80 3.83 16.74
C VAL A 75 -1.30 2.83 17.79
N SER A 76 -0.69 2.74 18.97
CA SER A 76 -1.17 1.87 20.07
C SER A 76 -2.61 2.15 20.48
N VAL A 77 -3.06 3.41 20.45
CA VAL A 77 -4.46 3.78 20.69
C VAL A 77 -5.36 3.38 19.50
N LEU A 78 -4.85 3.48 18.29
CA LEU A 78 -5.57 3.15 17.05
C LEU A 78 -5.58 1.66 16.67
N HIS A 79 -4.79 0.81 17.35
CA HIS A 79 -4.75 -0.65 17.13
C HIS A 79 -6.08 -1.37 17.47
N GLY A 80 -7.11 -0.63 17.92
CA GLY A 80 -8.46 -1.15 18.01
C GLY A 80 -8.87 -1.84 16.71
N ARG A 81 -9.41 -3.05 16.84
CA ARG A 81 -9.88 -3.82 15.68
C ARG A 81 -10.98 -3.03 14.97
N PRO A 82 -10.89 -2.82 13.64
CA PRO A 82 -11.93 -2.13 12.92
C PRO A 82 -13.23 -2.94 13.00
N PHE A 83 -14.34 -2.24 13.22
CA PHE A 83 -15.67 -2.82 13.21
C PHE A 83 -16.50 -2.10 12.16
N ALA A 84 -17.07 -2.85 11.23
CA ALA A 84 -18.01 -2.32 10.26
C ALA A 84 -19.42 -2.37 10.85
N SER A 85 -20.02 -1.20 11.05
CA SER A 85 -21.45 -1.07 11.33
C SER A 85 -22.19 -0.62 10.08
N VAL A 86 -23.37 -1.20 9.86
CA VAL A 86 -24.24 -0.81 8.77
C VAL A 86 -25.30 0.11 9.36
N LEU A 87 -25.39 1.32 8.82
CA LEU A 87 -26.46 2.26 9.11
C LEU A 87 -27.52 2.12 8.02
N PRO A 88 -28.50 1.20 8.17
CA PRO A 88 -29.50 0.98 7.15
C PRO A 88 -30.41 2.21 7.03
N LEU A 89 -30.78 2.51 5.79
CA LEU A 89 -31.81 3.50 5.48
C LEU A 89 -33.13 2.75 5.33
N GLY A 90 -34.03 2.83 6.31
CA GLY A 90 -35.34 2.18 6.17
C GLY A 90 -36.08 1.86 7.47
N SER A 91 -36.87 0.79 7.41
CA SER A 91 -37.74 0.32 8.48
C SER A 91 -36.99 -0.51 9.53
N GLN A 92 -37.66 -0.85 10.63
CA GLN A 92 -37.15 -1.74 11.67
C GLN A 92 -36.70 -3.13 11.13
N GLU A 93 -37.25 -3.57 10.00
CA GLU A 93 -36.82 -4.82 9.36
C GLU A 93 -35.43 -4.68 8.71
N ALA A 94 -35.13 -3.52 8.13
CA ALA A 94 -33.81 -3.20 7.59
C ALA A 94 -32.76 -3.16 8.71
N ASP A 95 -33.10 -2.58 9.88
CA ASP A 95 -32.26 -2.60 11.09
C ASP A 95 -31.92 -4.03 11.55
N ARG A 96 -32.94 -4.90 11.61
CA ARG A 96 -32.75 -6.31 11.99
C ARG A 96 -31.90 -7.06 10.97
N HIS A 97 -32.08 -6.79 9.68
CA HIS A 97 -31.27 -7.42 8.65
C HIS A 97 -29.81 -6.95 8.68
N ALA A 98 -29.60 -5.65 8.88
CA ALA A 98 -28.28 -5.05 9.02
C ALA A 98 -27.51 -5.65 10.20
N SER A 99 -28.06 -5.52 11.40
CA SER A 99 -27.42 -6.00 12.64
C SER A 99 -27.32 -7.53 12.72
N GLY A 100 -28.36 -8.25 12.29
CA GLY A 100 -28.43 -9.71 12.44
C GLY A 100 -27.68 -10.51 11.37
N LYS A 101 -27.38 -9.91 10.21
CA LYS A 101 -26.75 -10.61 9.08
C LYS A 101 -25.60 -9.83 8.44
N LEU A 102 -25.84 -8.60 8.00
CA LEU A 102 -24.86 -7.86 7.21
C LEU A 102 -23.62 -7.50 8.01
N GLU A 103 -23.77 -6.98 9.23
CA GLU A 103 -22.64 -6.62 10.09
C GLU A 103 -21.78 -7.84 10.43
N ALA A 104 -22.41 -8.97 10.81
CA ALA A 104 -21.68 -10.20 11.10
C ALA A 104 -20.88 -10.67 9.88
N TRP A 105 -21.51 -10.70 8.70
CA TRP A 105 -20.84 -11.08 7.45
C TRP A 105 -19.70 -10.12 7.09
N LEU A 106 -19.93 -8.80 7.15
CA LEU A 106 -18.94 -7.77 6.82
C LEU A 106 -17.72 -7.87 7.73
N ASN A 107 -17.92 -8.02 9.04
CA ASN A 107 -16.81 -8.12 9.98
C ASN A 107 -16.00 -9.40 9.74
N THR A 108 -16.64 -10.55 9.46
CA THR A 108 -15.93 -11.78 9.06
C THR A 108 -15.20 -11.60 7.73
N ALA A 109 -15.84 -10.98 6.74
CA ALA A 109 -15.26 -10.71 5.42
C ALA A 109 -13.99 -9.87 5.53
N ILE A 110 -13.99 -8.83 6.37
CA ILE A 110 -12.82 -8.01 6.64
C ILE A 110 -11.64 -8.87 7.12
N TRP A 111 -11.86 -9.78 8.07
CA TRP A 111 -10.81 -10.65 8.60
C TRP A 111 -10.30 -11.68 7.59
N LEU A 112 -11.20 -12.33 6.87
CA LEU A 112 -10.81 -13.31 5.86
C LEU A 112 -10.04 -12.64 4.72
N SER A 113 -10.41 -11.41 4.37
CA SER A 113 -9.77 -10.68 3.26
C SER A 113 -8.32 -10.32 3.53
N THR A 114 -7.91 -10.15 4.79
CA THR A 114 -6.50 -9.82 5.09
C THR A 114 -5.57 -11.02 4.97
N ASN A 115 -6.10 -12.25 4.95
CA ASN A 115 -5.31 -13.48 4.97
C ASN A 115 -4.19 -13.47 6.04
N GLY A 116 -4.49 -12.95 7.23
CA GLY A 116 -3.55 -12.83 8.35
C GLY A 116 -2.57 -11.64 8.25
N ALA A 117 -2.60 -10.85 7.17
CA ALA A 117 -1.80 -9.64 7.07
C ALA A 117 -2.31 -8.54 8.01
N LYS A 118 -1.38 -7.76 8.58
CA LYS A 118 -1.68 -6.64 9.47
C LYS A 118 -2.02 -5.36 8.69
N VAL A 119 -3.00 -5.44 7.79
CA VAL A 119 -3.34 -4.34 6.89
C VAL A 119 -3.72 -3.07 7.66
N TRP A 120 -4.58 -3.22 8.67
CA TRP A 120 -5.05 -2.09 9.49
C TRP A 120 -3.92 -1.43 10.29
N ASP A 121 -3.05 -2.23 10.91
CA ASP A 121 -1.93 -1.70 11.69
C ASP A 121 -0.96 -0.93 10.79
N THR A 122 -0.65 -1.45 9.60
CA THR A 122 0.20 -0.76 8.61
C THR A 122 -0.44 0.55 8.14
N VAL A 123 -1.73 0.52 7.83
CA VAL A 123 -2.48 1.72 7.41
C VAL A 123 -2.46 2.79 8.50
N ASN A 124 -2.70 2.43 9.76
CA ASN A 124 -2.65 3.38 10.87
C ASN A 124 -1.26 3.95 11.10
N LEU A 125 -0.22 3.11 10.97
CA LEU A 125 1.17 3.54 11.07
C LEU A 125 1.49 4.56 9.98
N ASP A 126 1.19 4.25 8.72
CA ASP A 126 1.43 5.14 7.59
C ASP A 126 0.67 6.47 7.76
N LEU A 127 -0.60 6.40 8.16
CA LEU A 127 -1.43 7.57 8.42
C LEU A 127 -0.82 8.48 9.49
N ARG A 128 -0.35 7.93 10.61
CA ARG A 128 0.29 8.73 11.67
C ARG A 128 1.67 9.25 11.25
N MET A 129 2.41 8.45 10.51
CA MET A 129 3.78 8.74 10.13
C MET A 129 3.88 9.80 9.03
N VAL A 130 3.01 9.78 8.02
CA VAL A 130 3.09 10.69 6.86
C VAL A 130 1.78 11.41 6.53
N GLY A 131 0.72 11.22 7.30
CA GLY A 131 -0.57 11.89 7.08
C GLY A 131 -1.42 11.25 5.99
N ARG A 132 -1.01 10.11 5.43
CA ARG A 132 -1.75 9.38 4.40
C ARG A 132 -1.45 7.89 4.43
N ALA A 133 -2.42 7.09 4.02
CA ALA A 133 -2.27 5.64 3.92
C ALA A 133 -3.07 5.08 2.75
N TRP A 134 -2.62 3.92 2.28
CA TRP A 134 -3.23 3.22 1.16
C TRP A 134 -3.49 1.77 1.50
N SER A 135 -4.67 1.31 1.10
CA SER A 135 -4.94 -0.12 1.03
C SER A 135 -5.68 -0.45 -0.26
N LYS A 136 -5.74 -1.73 -0.59
CA LYS A 136 -6.33 -2.22 -1.82
C LYS A 136 -7.19 -3.44 -1.54
N VAL A 137 -8.44 -3.40 -1.95
CA VAL A 137 -9.39 -4.50 -1.86
C VAL A 137 -9.74 -4.94 -3.28
N LEU A 138 -9.42 -6.18 -3.62
CA LEU A 138 -9.73 -6.73 -4.94
C LEU A 138 -10.34 -8.12 -4.84
N PRO A 139 -11.27 -8.46 -5.75
CA PRO A 139 -11.59 -9.85 -5.99
C PRO A 139 -10.34 -10.56 -6.51
N ALA A 140 -10.15 -11.77 -6.01
CA ALA A 140 -9.06 -12.67 -6.34
C ALA A 140 -9.69 -14.01 -6.74
N PRO A 141 -10.33 -14.06 -7.93
CA PRO A 141 -11.09 -15.23 -8.36
C PRO A 141 -10.24 -16.48 -8.47
N GLN A 142 -8.91 -16.38 -8.58
CA GLN A 142 -7.99 -17.51 -8.58
C GLN A 142 -8.07 -18.39 -7.32
N PHE A 143 -8.63 -17.90 -6.21
CA PHE A 143 -8.87 -18.73 -5.01
C PHE A 143 -10.15 -19.58 -5.11
N TRP A 144 -11.05 -19.27 -6.06
CA TRP A 144 -12.25 -20.06 -6.33
C TRP A 144 -12.19 -20.77 -7.70
N ALA A 145 -11.48 -20.20 -8.67
CA ALA A 145 -11.42 -20.70 -10.03
C ALA A 145 -10.33 -21.75 -10.21
N ASP A 146 -10.26 -22.71 -9.28
CA ASP A 146 -9.37 -23.85 -9.36
C ASP A 146 -10.08 -25.11 -9.84
N ASP A 147 -9.30 -26.16 -10.09
CA ASP A 147 -9.83 -27.43 -10.59
C ASP A 147 -10.72 -28.13 -9.54
N GLU A 148 -10.47 -27.92 -8.24
CA GLU A 148 -11.25 -28.53 -7.16
C GLU A 148 -12.68 -28.00 -7.11
N LEU A 149 -12.87 -26.67 -7.12
CA LEU A 149 -14.23 -26.10 -7.17
C LEU A 149 -14.95 -26.52 -8.45
N LYS A 150 -14.23 -26.57 -9.57
CA LYS A 150 -14.79 -26.99 -10.85
C LYS A 150 -15.31 -28.43 -10.78
N GLU A 151 -14.53 -29.36 -10.25
CA GLU A 151 -14.97 -30.74 -10.03
C GLU A 151 -16.19 -30.83 -9.11
N LEU A 152 -16.23 -30.04 -8.02
CA LEU A 152 -17.36 -30.03 -7.10
C LEU A 152 -18.64 -29.54 -7.78
N VAL A 153 -18.54 -28.51 -8.61
CA VAL A 153 -19.64 -27.95 -9.41
C VAL A 153 -20.09 -28.93 -10.49
N ASP A 154 -19.15 -29.55 -11.21
CA ASP A 154 -19.46 -30.54 -12.24
C ASP A 154 -20.19 -31.76 -11.65
N ARG A 155 -19.76 -32.24 -10.48
CA ARG A 155 -20.46 -33.30 -9.73
C ARG A 155 -21.88 -32.88 -9.35
N LEU A 156 -22.08 -31.64 -8.88
CA LEU A 156 -23.42 -31.13 -8.57
C LEU A 156 -24.32 -31.12 -9.83
N ASN A 157 -23.79 -30.66 -10.96
CA ASN A 157 -24.52 -30.62 -12.22
C ASN A 157 -24.95 -32.02 -12.68
N VAL A 158 -24.09 -33.03 -12.52
CA VAL A 158 -24.42 -34.43 -12.82
C VAL A 158 -25.54 -34.93 -11.90
N LEU A 159 -25.44 -34.73 -10.58
CA LEU A 159 -26.46 -35.17 -9.62
C LEU A 159 -27.85 -34.55 -9.91
N VAL A 160 -27.87 -33.28 -10.30
CA VAL A 160 -29.11 -32.58 -10.68
C VAL A 160 -29.67 -33.12 -12.01
N ALA A 161 -28.80 -33.36 -12.99
CA ALA A 161 -29.21 -33.89 -14.30
C ALA A 161 -29.73 -35.34 -14.23
N GLU A 162 -29.16 -36.15 -13.34
CA GLU A 162 -29.58 -37.53 -13.09
C GLU A 162 -30.83 -37.64 -12.19
N GLY A 163 -31.32 -36.52 -11.65
CA GLY A 163 -32.50 -36.49 -10.77
C GLY A 163 -32.30 -37.26 -9.47
N VAL A 164 -31.07 -37.23 -8.93
CA VAL A 164 -30.71 -37.92 -7.69
C VAL A 164 -31.43 -37.26 -6.50
N ASP A 165 -31.58 -38.04 -5.42
CA ASP A 165 -32.22 -37.63 -4.17
C ASP A 165 -31.72 -36.27 -3.63
N GLU A 166 -32.64 -35.49 -3.09
CA GLU A 166 -32.43 -34.10 -2.66
C GLU A 166 -31.38 -34.00 -1.55
N GLU A 167 -31.29 -35.03 -0.69
CA GLU A 167 -30.30 -35.12 0.38
C GLU A 167 -28.85 -35.14 -0.15
N LYS A 168 -28.59 -35.86 -1.25
CA LYS A 168 -27.26 -35.93 -1.86
C LYS A 168 -26.89 -34.64 -2.60
N ILE A 169 -27.90 -34.00 -3.18
CA ILE A 169 -27.73 -32.68 -3.79
C ILE A 169 -27.35 -31.66 -2.71
N ASP A 170 -28.01 -31.69 -1.56
CA ASP A 170 -27.74 -30.79 -0.46
C ASP A 170 -26.40 -31.05 0.23
N GLU A 171 -25.99 -32.32 0.39
CA GLU A 171 -24.64 -32.66 0.86
C GLU A 171 -23.56 -32.08 -0.07
N GLN A 172 -23.75 -32.17 -1.39
CA GLN A 172 -22.80 -31.63 -2.35
C GLN A 172 -22.80 -30.09 -2.37
N LYS A 173 -23.96 -29.45 -2.21
CA LYS A 173 -24.04 -27.99 -2.03
C LYS A 173 -23.30 -27.56 -0.77
N GLU A 174 -23.36 -28.34 0.30
CA GLU A 174 -22.65 -28.02 1.54
C GLU A 174 -21.13 -28.13 1.35
N LYS A 175 -20.64 -29.17 0.66
CA LYS A 175 -19.20 -29.25 0.29
C LYS A 175 -18.71 -28.04 -0.51
N ILE A 176 -19.52 -27.55 -1.46
CA ILE A 176 -19.21 -26.33 -2.21
C ILE A 176 -19.20 -25.10 -1.28
N ARG A 177 -20.12 -25.02 -0.31
CA ARG A 177 -20.14 -23.91 0.66
C ARG A 177 -18.93 -23.95 1.59
N GLU A 178 -18.56 -25.11 2.09
CA GLU A 178 -17.36 -25.32 2.91
C GLU A 178 -16.12 -24.92 2.13
N TYR A 179 -15.96 -25.39 0.89
CA TYR A 179 -14.85 -25.01 0.03
C TYR A 179 -14.78 -23.49 -0.16
N LYS A 180 -15.91 -22.82 -0.45
CA LYS A 180 -15.95 -21.36 -0.64
C LYS A 180 -15.66 -20.57 0.63
N ARG A 181 -16.10 -21.10 1.79
CA ARG A 181 -15.81 -20.51 3.10
C ARG A 181 -14.33 -20.57 3.40
N ASP A 182 -13.70 -21.69 3.08
CA ASP A 182 -12.30 -21.95 3.40
C ASP A 182 -11.35 -21.24 2.40
N ASN A 183 -11.78 -21.03 1.15
CA ASN A 183 -11.02 -20.33 0.11
C ASN A 183 -11.58 -18.93 -0.18
N TRP A 184 -11.42 -17.96 0.71
CA TRP A 184 -12.03 -16.63 0.54
C TRP A 184 -11.47 -15.85 -0.68
N PRO A 185 -12.33 -15.32 -1.60
CA PRO A 185 -11.90 -14.82 -2.91
C PRO A 185 -11.72 -13.29 -2.95
N ILE A 186 -11.59 -12.63 -1.80
CA ILE A 186 -11.34 -11.19 -1.74
C ILE A 186 -10.04 -11.00 -0.99
N VAL A 187 -9.15 -10.19 -1.55
CA VAL A 187 -7.87 -9.86 -0.91
C VAL A 187 -7.89 -8.40 -0.53
N TRP A 188 -7.57 -8.14 0.73
CA TRP A 188 -7.26 -6.83 1.27
C TRP A 188 -5.79 -6.78 1.65
N ARG A 189 -5.07 -5.81 1.09
CA ARG A 189 -3.64 -5.60 1.38
C ARG A 189 -3.32 -4.12 1.59
N SER A 190 -2.31 -3.83 2.40
CA SER A 190 -1.71 -2.50 2.46
C SER A 190 -0.89 -2.23 1.20
N VAL A 191 -0.77 -0.97 0.81
CA VAL A 191 -0.01 -0.53 -0.35
C VAL A 191 0.98 0.56 0.08
N SER A 192 2.15 0.60 -0.56
CA SER A 192 3.15 1.63 -0.29
C SER A 192 2.58 3.03 -0.55
N PHE A 193 2.62 3.91 0.46
CA PHE A 193 2.22 5.30 0.30
C PHE A 193 3.19 6.13 -0.55
N ARG A 194 4.47 5.74 -0.60
CA ARG A 194 5.53 6.52 -1.26
C ARG A 194 5.35 6.63 -2.76
N ASP A 195 4.91 5.52 -3.34
CA ASP A 195 4.89 5.26 -4.77
C ASP A 195 3.46 5.07 -5.27
N THR A 196 2.46 5.55 -4.52
CA THR A 196 1.04 5.48 -4.87
C THR A 196 0.43 6.87 -4.87
N TRP A 197 -0.26 7.20 -5.95
CA TRP A 197 -0.82 8.54 -6.15
C TRP A 197 -2.28 8.50 -6.59
N PRO A 198 -3.13 9.37 -6.02
CA PRO A 198 -4.52 9.49 -6.40
C PRO A 198 -4.67 10.37 -7.63
N ILE A 199 -5.73 10.10 -8.40
CA ILE A 199 -6.37 11.07 -9.28
C ILE A 199 -7.81 11.19 -8.80
N GLN A 200 -8.17 12.38 -8.31
CA GLN A 200 -9.50 12.66 -7.81
C GLN A 200 -10.40 13.27 -8.90
N ASP A 201 -11.68 12.95 -8.85
CA ASP A 201 -12.76 13.63 -9.57
C ASP A 201 -13.84 14.10 -8.58
N GLU A 202 -14.92 14.71 -9.08
CA GLU A 202 -16.04 15.20 -8.27
C GLU A 202 -16.73 14.11 -7.42
N LYS A 203 -16.50 12.83 -7.73
CA LYS A 203 -17.07 11.67 -7.03
C LYS A 203 -16.05 10.94 -6.16
N GLY A 204 -14.86 11.50 -5.98
CA GLY A 204 -13.78 10.93 -5.16
C GLY A 204 -12.66 10.36 -6.02
N LEU A 205 -12.24 9.12 -5.72
CA LEU A 205 -11.06 8.52 -6.33
C LEU A 205 -11.36 7.95 -7.72
N ALA A 206 -10.92 8.66 -8.77
CA ALA A 206 -11.18 8.29 -10.16
C ALA A 206 -10.20 7.22 -10.66
N GLU A 207 -8.91 7.46 -10.49
CA GLU A 207 -7.83 6.58 -10.92
C GLU A 207 -6.72 6.55 -9.87
N VAL A 208 -5.98 5.43 -9.80
CA VAL A 208 -4.81 5.27 -8.94
C VAL A 208 -3.69 4.63 -9.73
N VAL A 209 -2.48 5.12 -9.46
CA VAL A 209 -1.24 4.53 -9.94
C VAL A 209 -0.38 4.17 -8.73
N GLU A 210 0.06 2.91 -8.67
CA GLU A 210 0.99 2.36 -7.68
C GLU A 210 2.22 1.83 -8.44
N ARG A 211 3.41 2.34 -8.16
CA ARG A 211 4.67 1.72 -8.61
C ARG A 211 5.15 0.71 -7.58
N ALA A 212 5.56 -0.44 -8.07
CA ALA A 212 6.16 -1.46 -7.25
C ALA A 212 7.37 -2.06 -7.97
N LYS A 213 8.23 -2.71 -7.21
CA LYS A 213 9.27 -3.58 -7.77
C LYS A 213 8.82 -5.02 -7.60
N MET A 214 8.88 -5.78 -8.68
CA MET A 214 8.63 -7.22 -8.67
C MET A 214 9.90 -7.95 -9.06
N SER A 215 10.11 -9.10 -8.43
CA SER A 215 11.19 -9.99 -8.83
C SER A 215 10.88 -10.62 -10.19
N ARG A 216 11.94 -10.95 -10.92
CA ARG A 216 11.82 -11.71 -12.17
C ARG A 216 11.00 -12.99 -12.01
N ALA A 217 11.22 -13.74 -10.93
CA ALA A 217 10.55 -15.01 -10.67
C ALA A 217 9.03 -14.84 -10.51
N GLU A 218 8.58 -13.77 -9.86
CA GLU A 218 7.15 -13.48 -9.71
C GLU A 218 6.50 -13.09 -11.04
N ILE A 219 7.21 -12.35 -11.89
CA ILE A 219 6.73 -11.96 -13.22
C ILE A 219 6.64 -13.19 -14.14
N GLU A 220 7.68 -14.02 -14.16
CA GLU A 220 7.70 -15.26 -14.96
C GLU A 220 6.69 -16.29 -14.45
N GLY A 221 6.48 -16.37 -13.13
CA GLY A 221 5.43 -17.22 -12.53
C GLY A 221 4.00 -16.81 -12.91
N ARG A 222 3.80 -15.58 -13.39
CA ARG A 222 2.53 -15.10 -13.95
C ARG A 222 2.39 -15.37 -15.45
N GLY A 223 3.34 -16.08 -16.06
CA GLY A 223 3.33 -16.46 -17.48
C GLY A 223 3.98 -15.45 -18.42
N PHE A 224 4.57 -14.36 -17.89
CA PHE A 224 5.20 -13.33 -18.71
C PHE A 224 6.69 -13.62 -18.91
N LYS A 225 7.15 -13.70 -20.16
CA LYS A 225 8.57 -13.97 -20.47
C LYS A 225 9.38 -12.68 -20.48
N LEU A 226 10.35 -12.58 -19.58
CA LEU A 226 11.25 -11.44 -19.49
C LEU A 226 12.52 -11.65 -20.32
N GLU A 227 12.78 -10.71 -21.22
CA GLU A 227 14.02 -10.66 -22.01
C GLU A 227 15.18 -9.97 -21.27
N THR A 228 14.92 -9.34 -20.13
CA THR A 228 15.95 -8.67 -19.32
C THR A 228 16.59 -9.63 -18.32
N THR A 229 17.83 -9.36 -17.91
CA THR A 229 18.54 -10.09 -16.84
C THR A 229 18.43 -9.41 -15.47
N ASP A 230 17.71 -8.29 -15.40
CA ASP A 230 17.50 -7.53 -14.16
C ASP A 230 16.75 -8.40 -13.12
N LYS A 231 17.19 -8.35 -11.86
CA LYS A 231 16.61 -9.15 -10.77
C LYS A 231 15.26 -8.59 -10.29
N GLU A 232 15.15 -7.27 -10.29
CA GLU A 232 13.96 -6.51 -9.93
C GLU A 232 13.55 -5.66 -11.11
N ILE A 233 12.26 -5.63 -11.39
CA ILE A 233 11.65 -4.88 -12.49
C ILE A 233 10.58 -3.99 -11.91
N GLU A 234 10.58 -2.73 -12.34
CA GLU A 234 9.53 -1.79 -11.99
C GLU A 234 8.24 -2.13 -12.73
N VAL A 235 7.17 -2.29 -11.97
CA VAL A 235 5.83 -2.53 -12.46
C VAL A 235 4.93 -1.41 -11.97
N ILE A 236 3.93 -1.08 -12.79
CA ILE A 236 2.94 -0.06 -12.50
C ILE A 236 1.60 -0.76 -12.39
N HIS A 237 1.05 -0.80 -11.18
CA HIS A 237 -0.33 -1.18 -10.96
C HIS A 237 -1.22 0.04 -11.17
N TRP A 238 -2.24 -0.12 -11.99
CA TRP A 238 -3.23 0.92 -12.26
C TRP A 238 -4.62 0.38 -12.00
N ALA A 239 -5.49 1.23 -11.47
CA ALA A 239 -6.90 0.93 -11.33
C ALA A 239 -7.75 2.19 -11.46
N ASN A 240 -8.91 2.04 -12.08
CA ASN A 240 -9.96 3.05 -12.08
C ASN A 240 -11.23 2.47 -11.43
N THR A 241 -12.40 3.05 -11.71
CA THR A 241 -13.68 2.58 -11.16
C THR A 241 -14.21 1.27 -11.76
N THR A 242 -13.61 0.77 -12.85
CA THR A 242 -14.11 -0.40 -13.60
C THR A 242 -13.05 -1.48 -13.86
N HIS A 243 -11.81 -1.08 -14.14
CA HIS A 243 -10.72 -1.93 -14.59
C HIS A 243 -9.50 -1.84 -13.68
N VAL A 244 -8.74 -2.94 -13.65
CA VAL A 244 -7.38 -2.95 -13.13
C VAL A 244 -6.40 -3.43 -14.21
N ALA A 245 -5.18 -2.92 -14.14
CA ALA A 245 -4.09 -3.31 -15.03
C ALA A 245 -2.78 -3.38 -14.26
N THR A 246 -1.85 -4.19 -14.75
CA THR A 246 -0.44 -4.14 -14.34
C THR A 246 0.41 -3.98 -15.59
N VAL A 247 1.29 -2.99 -15.60
CA VAL A 247 2.11 -2.60 -16.74
C VAL A 247 3.58 -2.76 -16.39
N ILE A 248 4.37 -3.33 -17.29
CA ILE A 248 5.83 -3.26 -17.23
C ILE A 248 6.25 -2.07 -18.09
N ALA A 249 6.97 -1.13 -17.48
CA ALA A 249 7.53 -0.01 -18.23
C ALA A 249 8.65 -0.52 -19.15
N GLY A 250 8.62 -0.13 -20.42
CA GLY A 250 9.75 -0.37 -21.33
C GLY A 250 11.03 0.32 -20.81
N LYS A 251 12.23 -0.14 -21.22
CA LYS A 251 13.52 0.42 -20.75
C LYS A 251 13.71 1.93 -21.05
N ASP A 252 12.86 2.53 -21.87
CA ASP A 252 12.81 3.98 -22.13
C ASP A 252 11.61 4.70 -21.49
N GLY A 253 10.69 3.97 -20.84
CA GLY A 253 9.53 4.53 -20.12
C GLY A 253 9.86 5.15 -18.76
N LEU A 254 11.11 5.01 -18.31
CA LEU A 254 11.63 5.49 -17.01
C LEU A 254 12.76 6.53 -17.16
N GLY A 255 13.06 6.98 -18.38
CA GLY A 255 14.20 7.85 -18.66
C GLY A 255 13.83 9.08 -19.46
N VAL A 256 13.80 10.24 -18.80
CA VAL A 256 13.86 11.55 -19.48
C VAL A 256 15.27 11.67 -20.09
N GLY A 257 15.36 11.45 -21.40
CA GLY A 257 16.52 11.82 -22.22
C GLY A 257 17.54 10.70 -22.46
N SER A 258 17.46 10.05 -23.62
CA SER A 258 18.58 9.91 -24.57
C SER A 258 18.17 9.01 -25.73
N PHE A 259 18.60 9.39 -26.93
CA PHE A 259 18.47 8.60 -28.16
C PHE A 259 19.11 7.22 -27.99
N ARG A 260 18.31 6.15 -27.99
CA ARG A 260 18.79 4.78 -28.23
C ARG A 260 17.89 4.04 -29.21
N VAL A 261 18.54 3.32 -30.12
CA VAL A 261 17.95 2.50 -31.17
C VAL A 261 17.50 1.18 -30.55
N GLY A 262 16.19 0.90 -30.62
CA GLY A 262 15.55 -0.31 -30.09
C GLY A 262 14.49 0.00 -29.01
N LYS A 263 13.40 0.66 -29.38
CA LYS A 263 12.28 0.97 -28.46
C LYS A 263 11.63 -0.32 -28.00
N LYS A 264 11.63 -0.59 -26.69
CA LYS A 264 10.69 -1.56 -26.10
C LYS A 264 9.46 -0.79 -25.65
N GLU A 265 8.33 -1.08 -26.30
CA GLU A 265 7.03 -0.51 -25.94
C GLU A 265 6.61 -1.01 -24.55
N SER A 266 5.80 -0.20 -23.87
CA SER A 266 5.27 -0.58 -22.55
C SER A 266 4.18 -1.62 -22.77
N GLN A 267 4.10 -2.61 -21.90
CA GLN A 267 3.21 -3.75 -22.11
C GLN A 267 2.47 -4.11 -20.84
N TYR A 268 1.25 -4.62 -21.00
CA TYR A 268 0.56 -5.24 -19.90
C TYR A 268 1.27 -6.51 -19.48
N LEU A 269 1.50 -6.67 -18.18
CA LEU A 269 2.01 -7.89 -17.58
C LEU A 269 1.00 -9.05 -17.72
N GLN A 270 -0.28 -8.71 -17.56
CA GLN A 270 -1.44 -9.60 -17.70
C GLN A 270 -2.57 -8.81 -18.36
N GLU A 271 -3.46 -9.50 -19.06
CA GLU A 271 -4.61 -8.83 -19.66
C GLU A 271 -5.37 -8.02 -18.60
N PRO A 272 -5.64 -6.73 -18.87
CA PRO A 272 -6.43 -5.92 -17.96
C PRO A 272 -7.85 -6.49 -17.88
N TRP A 273 -8.46 -6.41 -16.70
CA TRP A 273 -9.74 -7.04 -16.44
C TRP A 273 -10.66 -6.13 -15.63
N GLU A 274 -11.97 -6.34 -15.78
CA GLU A 274 -13.01 -5.60 -15.07
C GLU A 274 -13.22 -6.17 -13.67
N HIS A 275 -13.11 -5.34 -12.63
CA HIS A 275 -13.19 -5.79 -11.24
C HIS A 275 -14.61 -5.74 -10.64
N GLY A 276 -15.58 -5.15 -11.34
CA GLY A 276 -17.01 -5.22 -10.97
C GLY A 276 -17.45 -4.47 -9.71
N LEU A 277 -16.55 -3.72 -9.04
CA LEU A 277 -16.85 -3.02 -7.78
C LEU A 277 -17.66 -1.72 -7.97
N GLY A 278 -17.65 -1.13 -9.18
CA GLY A 278 -18.29 0.16 -9.48
C GLY A 278 -17.61 1.40 -8.86
N VAL A 279 -16.62 1.17 -8.00
CA VAL A 279 -15.75 2.16 -7.34
C VAL A 279 -14.30 1.70 -7.45
N ASN A 280 -13.35 2.62 -7.23
CA ASN A 280 -11.93 2.29 -7.28
C ASN A 280 -11.58 1.26 -6.17
N PRO A 281 -10.85 0.17 -6.48
CA PRO A 281 -10.46 -0.85 -5.50
C PRO A 281 -9.42 -0.35 -4.47
N TYR A 282 -8.75 0.78 -4.73
CA TYR A 282 -7.87 1.39 -3.75
C TYR A 282 -8.69 2.23 -2.77
N VAL A 283 -8.32 2.13 -1.50
CA VAL A 283 -8.84 2.95 -0.43
C VAL A 283 -7.74 3.93 -0.04
N PHE A 284 -8.02 5.20 -0.26
CA PHE A 284 -7.17 6.30 0.18
C PHE A 284 -7.67 6.81 1.53
N ILE A 285 -6.78 6.86 2.51
CA ILE A 285 -7.08 7.39 3.84
C ILE A 285 -6.15 8.56 4.07
N GLU A 286 -6.74 9.72 4.30
CA GLU A 286 -6.03 10.98 4.53
C GLU A 286 -6.20 11.43 5.98
N GLY A 287 -5.12 12.01 6.52
CA GLY A 287 -5.18 12.80 7.74
C GLY A 287 -5.77 14.18 7.47
N ASP A 288 -5.69 15.06 8.45
CA ASP A 288 -6.24 16.41 8.30
C ASP A 288 -5.57 17.14 7.13
N PRO A 289 -6.36 17.78 6.25
CA PRO A 289 -5.83 18.48 5.10
C PRO A 289 -5.01 19.69 5.55
N VAL A 290 -3.88 19.91 4.87
CA VAL A 290 -3.05 21.10 5.07
C VAL A 290 -3.67 22.25 4.27
N PRO A 291 -3.70 23.48 4.80
CA PRO A 291 -4.07 24.66 4.00
C PRO A 291 -3.21 24.78 2.75
N ASP A 292 -3.80 25.33 1.68
CA ASP A 292 -3.08 25.62 0.44
C ASP A 292 -1.78 26.37 0.74
N ASN A 293 -0.67 25.86 0.19
CA ASN A 293 0.66 26.35 0.48
C ASN A 293 1.57 26.28 -0.75
N ASP A 294 2.54 27.20 -0.81
CA ASP A 294 3.51 27.29 -1.90
C ASP A 294 4.54 26.14 -1.90
N PHE A 295 4.52 25.29 -0.87
CA PHE A 295 5.45 24.17 -0.74
C PHE A 295 4.95 22.89 -1.42
N GLY A 296 3.70 22.87 -1.93
CA GLY A 296 3.14 21.67 -2.54
C GLY A 296 3.01 20.49 -1.56
N ILE A 297 2.79 20.80 -0.28
CA ILE A 297 2.55 19.80 0.77
C ILE A 297 1.03 19.63 0.90
N HIS A 298 0.58 18.39 0.80
CA HIS A 298 -0.85 18.04 0.89
C HIS A 298 -1.19 17.35 2.21
N TRP A 299 -0.27 16.54 2.72
CA TRP A 299 -0.46 15.75 3.93
C TRP A 299 0.74 15.88 4.85
N ILE A 300 0.46 15.94 6.15
CA ILE A 300 1.49 16.06 7.19
C ILE A 300 1.34 14.94 8.22
N SER A 301 2.49 14.49 8.71
CA SER A 301 2.59 13.62 9.86
C SER A 301 1.97 14.24 11.11
N ALA A 302 1.51 13.42 12.04
CA ALA A 302 1.11 13.85 13.39
C ALA A 302 2.24 14.61 14.11
N THR A 303 3.51 14.32 13.79
CA THR A 303 4.67 14.95 14.42
C THR A 303 5.30 16.07 13.59
N TYR A 304 4.68 16.49 12.48
CA TYR A 304 5.25 17.47 11.55
C TYR A 304 5.67 18.78 12.23
N GLN A 305 4.81 19.31 13.11
CA GLN A 305 5.07 20.58 13.81
C GLN A 305 6.19 20.49 14.87
N MET A 306 6.54 19.29 15.31
CA MET A 306 7.58 19.07 16.33
C MET A 306 8.93 18.75 15.73
N THR A 307 9.02 18.59 14.41
CA THR A 307 10.25 18.17 13.72
C THR A 307 11.44 19.07 14.04
N GLY A 308 11.27 20.40 13.97
CA GLY A 308 12.35 21.33 14.30
C GLY A 308 12.79 21.28 15.77
N MET A 309 11.86 21.03 16.70
CA MET A 309 12.21 20.88 18.12
C MET A 309 12.99 19.59 18.36
N VAL A 310 12.56 18.47 17.75
CA VAL A 310 13.25 17.18 17.91
C VAL A 310 14.65 17.25 17.31
N GLU A 311 14.81 17.88 16.15
CA GLU A 311 16.13 18.09 15.53
C GLU A 311 17.08 18.87 16.48
N ALA A 312 16.57 19.92 17.14
CA ALA A 312 17.35 20.68 18.13
C ALA A 312 17.69 19.86 19.39
N VAL A 313 16.77 19.02 19.88
CA VAL A 313 17.04 18.13 21.02
C VAL A 313 18.10 17.08 20.66
N ASP A 314 17.99 16.49 19.47
CA ASP A 314 18.94 15.50 18.96
C ASP A 314 20.35 16.11 18.81
N GLU A 315 20.44 17.36 18.34
CA GLU A 315 21.68 18.14 18.27
C GLU A 315 22.30 18.35 19.67
N VAL A 316 21.51 18.84 20.63
CA VAL A 316 21.99 19.08 22.00
C VAL A 316 22.47 17.80 22.69
N LEU A 317 21.76 16.68 22.51
CA LEU A 317 22.18 15.38 23.06
C LEU A 317 23.49 14.89 22.44
N SER A 318 23.63 15.11 21.14
CA SER A 318 24.82 14.75 20.36
C SER A 318 26.03 15.59 20.82
N ASP A 319 25.87 16.90 20.99
CA ASP A 319 26.90 17.82 21.51
C ASP A 319 27.30 17.50 22.94
N PHE A 320 26.34 17.22 23.82
CA PHE A 320 26.60 16.83 25.20
C PHE A 320 27.43 15.55 25.26
N ARG A 321 27.07 14.53 24.48
CA ARG A 321 27.83 13.27 24.40
C ARG A 321 29.26 13.50 23.93
N THR A 322 29.45 14.32 22.91
CA THR A 322 30.78 14.63 22.36
C THR A 322 31.63 15.40 23.35
N SER A 323 31.06 16.39 24.01
CA SER A 323 31.74 17.19 25.04
C SER A 323 32.14 16.32 26.23
N TYR A 324 31.23 15.47 26.70
CA TYR A 324 31.52 14.51 27.77
C TYR A 324 32.65 13.56 27.38
N HIS A 325 32.56 12.92 26.21
CA HIS A 325 33.59 12.01 25.72
C HIS A 325 34.97 12.68 25.64
N ARG A 326 35.05 13.89 25.06
CA ARG A 326 36.29 14.67 25.01
C ARG A 326 36.86 14.94 26.40
N SER A 327 36.01 15.32 27.37
CA SER A 327 36.42 15.63 28.74
C SER A 327 36.87 14.42 29.57
N THR A 328 36.39 13.21 29.24
CA THR A 328 36.73 11.98 29.96
C THR A 328 37.87 11.17 29.34
N VAL A 329 38.21 11.45 28.08
CA VAL A 329 39.31 10.78 27.35
C VAL A 329 40.60 11.62 27.36
N THR A 330 40.56 12.84 27.94
CA THR A 330 41.77 13.64 28.29
C THR A 330 42.32 13.28 29.65
#